data_AF-A0A2K3M4E5-F1
#
_entry.id   AF-A0A2K3M4E5-F1
#
_cell.length_a   1.000
_cell.length_b   1.000
_cell.length_c   1.000
_cell.angle_alpha   90.00
_cell.angle_beta   90.00
_cell.angle_gamma   90.00
#
_symmetry.space_group_name_H-M   'P 1'
#
loop_
_entity.id
_entity.type
_entity.pdbx_description
1 polymer ?
#
loop_
_entity_poly.entity_id
_entity_poly.type
_entity_poly.pdbx_seq_one_letter_code
_entity_poly.pdbx_strand_id
1 'polypeptide(L)'
;DKSREKQRKKNLLVKKEAKEKEPKPKKPKKTPIVPTAMRKKTAKQRRAQQTVEDEEELTQEYRLLKKLKKGTIDENEYAKLTGTEDLL
;
A
#
# COMPACT_ATOMS: atom_id res chain seq x y z
N ASP A 1 -15.50 33.26 -0.09
CA ASP A 1 -14.80 34.54 0.06
C ASP A 1 -13.86 34.78 -1.12
N LYS A 2 -14.20 35.73 -2.00
CA LYS A 2 -13.49 35.99 -3.26
C LYS A 2 -12.07 36.53 -3.03
N SER A 3 -11.81 37.15 -1.87
CA SER A 3 -10.50 37.69 -1.50
C SER A 3 -9.47 36.57 -1.25
N ARG A 4 -9.89 35.56 -0.48
CA ARG A 4 -9.07 34.40 -0.10
C ARG A 4 -8.64 33.58 -1.31
N GLU A 5 -9.52 33.47 -2.31
CA GLU A 5 -9.22 32.73 -3.54
C GLU A 5 -8.25 33.50 -4.46
N LYS A 6 -8.37 34.84 -4.52
CA LYS A 6 -7.37 35.69 -5.18
C LYS A 6 -6.00 35.57 -4.52
N GLN A 7 -5.93 35.54 -3.18
CA GLN A 7 -4.69 35.37 -2.44
C GLN A 7 -4.06 33.99 -2.69
N ARG A 8 -4.87 32.93 -2.72
CA ARG A 8 -4.41 31.58 -3.07
C ARG A 8 -3.78 31.53 -4.46
N LYS A 9 -4.41 32.13 -5.47
CA LYS A 9 -3.88 32.16 -6.85
C LYS A 9 -2.55 32.91 -6.93
N LYS A 10 -2.43 34.06 -6.26
CA LYS A 10 -1.16 34.82 -6.20
C LYS A 10 -0.03 34.00 -5.56
N ASN A 11 -0.30 33.36 -4.42
CA ASN A 11 0.69 32.53 -3.73
C ASN A 11 1.10 31.30 -4.56
N LEU A 12 0.17 30.74 -5.35
CA LEU A 12 0.43 29.63 -6.26
C LEU A 12 1.39 30.02 -7.40
N LEU A 13 1.22 31.21 -7.97
CA LEU A 13 2.10 31.72 -9.03
C LEU A 13 3.51 32.00 -8.50
N VAL A 14 3.62 32.69 -7.36
CA VAL A 14 4.92 32.97 -6.71
C VAL A 14 5.67 31.67 -6.37
N LYS A 15 4.96 30.64 -5.88
CA LYS A 15 5.57 29.32 -5.62
C LYS A 15 6.02 28.59 -6.89
N LYS A 16 5.33 28.76 -8.02
CA LYS A 16 5.74 28.16 -9.30
C LYS A 16 7.00 28.84 -9.83
N GLU A 17 7.03 30.18 -9.81
CA GLU A 17 8.16 30.97 -10.29
C GLU A 17 9.42 30.76 -9.42
N ALA A 18 9.27 30.69 -8.09
CA ALA A 18 10.37 30.34 -7.19
C ALA A 18 10.92 28.93 -7.46
N LYS A 19 10.05 27.98 -7.80
CA LYS A 19 10.45 26.59 -8.10
C LYS A 19 11.11 26.43 -9.48
N GLU A 20 10.88 27.37 -10.40
CA GLU A 20 11.59 27.42 -11.69
C GLU A 20 12.94 28.12 -11.59
N LYS A 21 13.06 29.15 -10.74
CA LYS A 21 14.33 29.88 -10.53
C LYS A 21 15.32 29.16 -9.62
N GLU A 22 14.84 28.33 -8.69
CA GLU A 22 15.73 27.51 -7.87
C GLU A 22 16.15 26.22 -8.60
N PRO A 23 17.46 25.92 -8.74
CA PRO A 23 17.90 24.62 -9.22
C PRO A 23 17.37 23.55 -8.26
N LYS A 24 16.61 22.59 -8.82
CA LYS A 24 15.98 21.47 -8.10
C LYS A 24 16.91 20.96 -6.98
N PRO A 25 16.51 21.02 -5.69
CA PRO A 25 17.33 20.45 -4.64
C PRO A 25 17.57 18.97 -4.96
N LYS A 26 18.84 18.58 -5.06
CA LYS A 26 19.24 17.19 -5.30
C LYS A 26 18.55 16.33 -4.24
N LYS A 27 17.73 15.37 -4.68
CA LYS A 27 17.04 14.43 -3.79
C LYS A 27 18.08 13.84 -2.83
N PRO A 28 17.91 13.95 -1.49
CA PRO A 28 18.83 13.27 -0.58
C PRO A 28 18.76 11.77 -0.89
N LYS A 29 19.93 11.13 -0.98
CA LYS A 29 20.05 9.67 -1.10
C LYS A 29 19.22 9.06 0.03
N LYS A 30 18.40 8.06 -0.30
CA LYS A 30 17.52 7.37 0.66
C LYS A 30 18.38 6.89 1.83
N THR A 31 18.30 7.58 2.97
CA THR A 31 18.82 7.07 4.23
C THR A 31 18.06 5.79 4.55
N PRO A 32 18.70 4.73 5.06
CA PRO A 32 18.00 3.54 5.48
C PRO A 32 16.90 3.96 6.46
N ILE A 33 15.66 3.59 6.15
CA ILE A 33 14.50 3.85 6.98
C ILE A 33 14.69 2.95 8.20
N VAL A 34 15.40 3.45 9.21
CA VAL A 34 15.37 2.84 10.53
C VAL A 34 13.91 2.92 10.95
N PRO A 35 13.23 1.78 11.20
CA PRO A 35 11.84 1.80 11.60
C PRO A 35 11.80 2.46 12.98
N THR A 36 11.47 3.75 13.03
CA THR A 36 11.10 4.42 14.27
C THR A 36 9.77 3.81 14.70
N ALA A 37 9.83 2.68 15.40
CA ALA A 37 8.70 1.86 15.86
C ALA A 37 7.71 2.64 16.75
N MET A 38 8.05 3.86 17.16
CA MET A 38 7.23 4.74 17.98
C MET A 38 6.24 5.62 17.20
N ARG A 39 6.26 5.64 15.85
CA ARG A 39 5.36 6.48 15.05
C ARG A 39 4.13 5.69 14.59
N LYS A 40 2.94 6.26 14.80
CA LYS A 40 1.68 5.71 14.27
C LYS A 40 1.77 5.58 12.74
N LYS A 41 1.30 4.44 12.21
CA LYS A 41 1.22 4.21 10.76
C LYS A 41 0.26 5.21 10.12
N THR A 42 0.68 5.80 9.00
CA THR A 42 -0.20 6.67 8.20
C THR A 42 -1.29 5.83 7.51
N ALA A 43 -2.42 6.45 7.15
CA ALA A 43 -3.49 5.75 6.41
C ALA A 43 -2.99 5.12 5.11
N LYS A 44 -2.04 5.77 4.42
CA LYS A 44 -1.41 5.24 3.20
C LYS A 44 -0.62 3.95 3.48
N GLN A 45 0.15 3.92 4.58
CA GLN A 45 0.90 2.73 4.97
C GLN A 45 -0.01 1.59 5.40
N ARG A 46 -1.11 1.88 6.10
CA ARG A 46 -2.10 0.85 6.47
C ARG A 46 -2.73 0.20 5.24
N ARG A 47 -3.17 1.01 4.27
CA ARG A 47 -3.70 0.49 3.00
C ARG A 47 -2.68 -0.34 2.24
N ALA A 48 -1.44 0.13 2.15
CA ALA A 48 -0.38 -0.61 1.46
C ALA A 48 -0.05 -1.95 2.14
N GLN A 49 -0.12 -2.02 3.47
CA GLN A 49 0.07 -3.28 4.18
C GLN A 49 -1.11 -4.22 3.95
N GLN A 50 -2.33 -3.71 4.05
CA GLN A 50 -3.54 -4.49 3.78
C GLN A 50 -3.50 -5.11 2.38
N THR A 51 -3.16 -4.32 1.35
CA THR A 51 -3.08 -4.87 -0.03
C THR A 51 -2.04 -5.96 -0.19
N VAL A 52 -0.94 -5.91 0.57
CA VAL A 52 0.08 -6.98 0.53
C VAL A 52 -0.44 -8.24 1.22
N GLU A 53 -1.09 -8.10 2.38
CA GLU A 53 -1.70 -9.22 3.10
C GLU A 53 -2.78 -9.90 2.23
N ASP A 54 -3.66 -9.10 1.60
CA ASP A 54 -4.71 -9.60 0.69
C ASP A 54 -4.11 -10.34 -0.53
N GLU A 55 -3.02 -9.80 -1.12
CA GLU A 55 -2.32 -10.45 -2.24
C GLU A 55 -1.65 -11.77 -1.82
N GLU A 56 -1.02 -11.80 -0.63
CA GLU A 56 -0.40 -12.99 -0.08
C GLU A 56 -1.44 -14.09 0.19
N GLU A 57 -2.57 -13.75 0.80
CA GLU A 57 -3.70 -14.67 1.03
C GLU A 57 -4.19 -15.29 -0.28
N LEU A 58 -4.45 -14.46 -1.30
CA LEU A 58 -4.89 -14.92 -2.62
C LEU A 58 -3.87 -15.89 -3.27
N THR A 59 -2.57 -15.61 -3.14
CA THR A 59 -1.54 -16.50 -3.69
C THR A 59 -1.43 -17.83 -2.95
N GLN A 60 -1.66 -17.83 -1.63
CA GLN A 60 -1.67 -19.04 -0.82
C GLN A 60 -2.87 -19.92 -1.17
N GLU A 61 -4.08 -19.34 -1.24
CA GLU A 61 -5.30 -20.03 -1.65
C GLU A 61 -5.14 -20.65 -3.05
N TYR A 62 -4.65 -19.87 -4.02
CA TYR A 62 -4.41 -20.38 -5.38
C TYR A 62 -3.44 -21.56 -5.39
N ARG A 63 -2.39 -21.52 -4.56
CA ARG A 63 -1.42 -22.61 -4.43
C ARG A 63 -2.07 -23.87 -3.84
N LEU A 64 -2.92 -23.72 -2.83
CA LEU A 64 -3.68 -24.82 -2.23
C LEU A 64 -4.64 -25.43 -3.25
N LEU A 65 -5.40 -24.59 -3.97
CA LEU A 65 -6.33 -25.03 -4.99
C LEU A 65 -5.61 -25.81 -6.10
N LYS A 66 -4.41 -25.38 -6.48
CA LYS A 66 -3.57 -26.10 -7.44
C LYS A 66 -3.10 -27.45 -6.92
N LYS A 67 -2.81 -27.59 -5.61
CA LYS A 67 -2.48 -28.88 -4.98
C LYS A 67 -3.70 -29.81 -4.95
N LEU A 68 -4.87 -29.27 -4.63
CA LEU A 68 -6.13 -30.02 -4.62
C LEU A 68 -6.43 -30.56 -6.02
N LYS A 69 -6.37 -29.69 -7.04
CA LYS A 69 -6.58 -30.09 -8.45
C LYS A 69 -5.58 -31.13 -8.92
N LYS A 70 -4.36 -31.16 -8.36
CA LYS A 70 -3.35 -32.18 -8.66
C LYS A 70 -3.58 -33.48 -7.88
N GLY A 71 -4.49 -33.51 -6.91
CA GLY A 71 -4.68 -34.63 -5.99
C GLY A 71 -3.55 -34.80 -4.98
N THR A 72 -2.77 -33.73 -4.71
CA THR A 72 -1.73 -33.76 -3.67
C THR A 72 -2.30 -33.54 -2.27
N ILE A 73 -3.45 -32.87 -2.19
CA ILE A 73 -4.24 -32.69 -0.96
C ILE A 73 -5.68 -33.07 -1.27
N ASP A 74 -6.41 -33.50 -0.25
CA ASP A 74 -7.82 -33.87 -0.34
C ASP A 74 -8.74 -32.66 -0.11
N GLU A 75 -10.01 -32.77 -0.49
CA GLU A 75 -11.02 -31.71 -0.33
C GLU A 75 -11.18 -31.29 1.13
N ASN A 76 -11.18 -32.25 2.06
CA ASN A 76 -11.22 -32.00 3.51
C ASN A 76 -9.98 -31.26 4.01
N GLU A 77 -8.79 -31.57 3.49
CA GLU A 77 -7.55 -30.91 3.88
C GLU A 77 -7.51 -29.48 3.33
N TYR A 78 -7.96 -29.30 2.10
CA TYR A 78 -8.12 -27.97 1.51
C TYR A 78 -9.06 -27.11 2.35
N ALA A 79 -10.25 -27.62 2.70
CA ALA A 79 -11.23 -26.87 3.49
C ALA A 79 -10.72 -26.47 4.88
N LYS A 80 -9.93 -27.33 5.53
CA LYS A 80 -9.27 -26.99 6.81
C LYS A 80 -8.24 -25.87 6.66
N LEU A 81 -7.46 -25.91 5.59
CA LEU A 81 -6.42 -24.91 5.34
C LEU A 81 -6.99 -23.56 4.89
N THR A 82 -8.16 -23.54 4.25
CA THR A 82 -8.87 -22.32 3.85
C THR A 82 -9.92 -21.87 4.87
N GLY A 83 -10.17 -22.65 5.94
CA GLY A 83 -11.21 -22.36 6.93
C GLY A 83 -12.64 -22.46 6.38
N THR A 84 -12.84 -23.19 5.28
CA THR A 84 -14.14 -23.40 4.64
C THR A 84 -14.73 -24.77 4.99
N GLU A 85 -14.41 -25.28 6.18
CA GLU A 85 -14.85 -26.58 6.70
C GLU A 85 -16.38 -26.67 6.77
N ASP A 86 -17.05 -25.57 7.12
CA ASP A 86 -18.51 -25.50 7.24
C ASP A 86 -19.26 -25.55 5.89
N LEU A 87 -18.54 -25.44 4.76
CA LEU A 87 -19.12 -25.41 3.42
C LEU A 87 -19.05 -26.76 2.69
N LEU A 88 -18.45 -27.78 3.32
CA LEU A 88 -18.14 -29.08 2.74
C LEU A 88 -19.00 -30.18 3.38
#